data_AF-A0A926GSK6-F1
#
_entry.id   AF-A0A926GSK6-F1
#
_cell.length_a   1.000
_cell.length_b   1.000
_cell.length_c   1.000
_cell.angle_alpha   90.00
_cell.angle_beta   90.00
_cell.angle_gamma   90.00
#
_symmetry.space_group_name_H-M   'P 1'
#
loop_
_entity.id
_entity.type
_entity.pdbx_description
1 polymer ?
#
loop_
_entity_poly.entity_id
_entity_poly.type
_entity_poly.pdbx_seq_one_letter_code
_entity_poly.pdbx_strand_id
1 'polypeptide(L)' 'INPDECIDCGLCEPECPVDAIYAGDELPDVWQHYAEINAAFYATVAERTEPSGAKCVSTPGVRAFQPGASSVFSDATR' A
#
# COMPACT_ATOMS: atom_id res chain seq x y z
N ILE A 1 -6.97 -0.18 3.69
CA ILE A 1 -7.27 -1.56 4.14
C ILE A 1 -8.47 -2.05 3.35
N ASN A 2 -8.47 -3.27 2.81
CA ASN A 2 -9.61 -3.79 2.04
C ASN A 2 -10.72 -4.24 3.01
N PRO A 3 -11.91 -3.61 3.01
CA PRO A 3 -12.97 -3.98 3.94
C PRO A 3 -13.56 -5.38 3.68
N ASP A 4 -13.46 -5.91 2.45
CA ASP A 4 -14.03 -7.22 2.11
C ASP A 4 -13.11 -8.39 2.53
N GLU A 5 -11.81 -8.13 2.66
CA GLU A 5 -10.79 -9.13 3.06
C GLU A 5 -10.31 -8.97 4.50
N CYS A 6 -10.51 -7.79 5.09
CA CYS A 6 -10.19 -7.56 6.50
C CYS A 6 -11.05 -8.48 7.37
N ILE A 7 -10.40 -9.16 8.32
CA ILE A 7 -11.05 -10.08 9.27
C ILE A 7 -11.06 -9.54 10.70
N ASP A 8 -10.81 -8.24 10.86
CA ASP A 8 -10.79 -7.54 12.15
C ASP A 8 -9.88 -8.19 13.22
N CYS A 9 -8.69 -8.65 12.80
CA CYS A 9 -7.74 -9.30 13.71
C CYS A 9 -7.00 -8.34 14.64
N GLY A 10 -7.01 -7.03 14.35
CA GLY A 10 -6.39 -5.99 15.18
C GLY A 10 -4.85 -5.96 15.20
N LEU A 11 -4.16 -6.83 14.45
CA LEU A 11 -2.69 -6.89 14.50
C LEU A 11 -2.00 -5.66 13.91
N CYS A 12 -2.63 -4.97 12.95
CA CYS A 12 -2.01 -3.85 12.25
C CYS A 12 -2.07 -2.53 13.03
N GLU A 13 -3.04 -2.37 13.93
CA GLU A 13 -3.25 -1.16 14.72
C GLU A 13 -2.05 -0.82 15.62
N PRO A 14 -1.57 -1.70 16.53
CA PRO A 14 -0.45 -1.38 17.42
C PRO A 14 0.90 -1.30 16.69
N GLU A 15 0.99 -1.83 15.48
CA GLU A 15 2.21 -1.82 14.67
C GLU A 15 2.37 -0.51 13.88
N CYS A 16 1.32 0.33 13.81
CA CYS A 16 1.39 1.60 13.10
C CYS A 16 2.14 2.65 13.93
N PRO A 17 3.34 3.10 13.53
CA PRO A 17 4.15 4.03 14.34
C PRO A 17 3.57 5.46 14.43
N VAL A 18 2.51 5.74 13.68
CA VAL A 18 1.86 7.06 13.59
C VAL A 18 0.37 7.00 13.91
N ASP A 19 -0.10 5.87 14.46
CA ASP A 19 -1.49 5.69 14.93
C ASP A 19 -2.54 6.03 13.85
N ALA A 20 -2.30 5.62 12.60
CA ALA A 20 -3.19 5.93 11.47
C ALA A 20 -4.24 4.84 11.17
N ILE A 21 -4.19 3.71 11.89
CA ILE A 21 -5.07 2.56 11.67
C ILE A 21 -6.06 2.51 12.84
N TYR A 22 -7.34 2.39 12.50
CA TYR A 22 -8.46 2.30 13.43
C TYR A 22 -9.36 1.14 13.02
N ALA A 23 -10.03 0.52 14.00
CA ALA A 23 -11.15 -0.36 13.71
C ALA A 23 -12.27 0.44 13.01
N GLY A 24 -13.05 -0.22 12.15
CA GLY A 24 -14.05 0.43 11.31
C GLY A 24 -15.11 1.20 12.09
N ASP A 25 -15.45 0.71 13.28
CA ASP A 25 -16.41 1.28 14.23
C ASP A 25 -15.79 2.26 15.24
N GLU A 26 -14.46 2.35 15.29
CA GLU A 26 -13.72 3.22 16.22
C GLU A 26 -13.08 4.43 15.53
N LEU A 27 -13.37 4.66 14.25
CA LEU A 27 -12.90 5.84 13.52
C LEU A 27 -13.42 7.14 14.17
N PRO A 28 -12.53 8.10 14.47
CA PRO A 28 -12.96 9.43 14.91
C PRO A 28 -13.86 10.12 13.88
N ASP A 29 -14.83 10.92 14.34
CA ASP A 29 -15.81 11.61 13.48
C ASP A 29 -15.17 12.42 12.34
N VAL A 30 -14.02 13.04 12.61
CA VAL A 30 -13.27 13.85 11.64
C VAL A 30 -12.70 13.04 10.48
N TRP A 31 -12.56 11.71 10.64
CA TRP A 31 -11.91 10.80 9.69
C TRP A 31 -12.85 9.74 9.13
N GLN A 32 -14.15 9.79 9.44
CA GLN A 32 -15.16 8.84 8.94
C GLN A 32 -15.12 8.65 7.41
N HIS A 33 -14.83 9.71 6.66
CA HIS A 33 -14.71 9.66 5.19
C HIS A 33 -13.58 8.73 4.68
N TYR A 34 -12.59 8.40 5.51
CA TYR A 34 -11.53 7.45 5.11
C TYR A 34 -12.02 6.00 5.01
N ALA A 35 -13.12 5.64 5.69
CA ALA A 35 -13.75 4.33 5.50
C ALA A 35 -14.21 4.14 4.05
N GLU A 36 -14.85 5.16 3.48
CA GLU A 36 -15.29 5.17 2.08
C GLU A 36 -14.11 5.18 1.11
N ILE A 37 -13.05 5.95 1.40
CA ILE A 37 -11.84 5.98 0.57
C ILE A 37 -11.18 4.60 0.52
N ASN A 38 -11.08 3.92 1.67
CA ASN A 38 -10.54 2.57 1.75
C ASN A 38 -11.37 1.59 0.91
N ALA A 39 -12.70 1.61 1.04
CA ALA A 39 -13.58 0.76 0.24
C ALA A 39 -13.48 1.08 -1.26
N ALA A 40 -13.53 2.37 -1.64
CA ALA A 40 -13.48 2.83 -3.02
C ALA A 40 -12.15 2.47 -3.72
N PHE A 41 -11.04 2.50 -2.97
CA PHE A 41 -9.73 2.08 -3.49
C PHE A 41 -9.77 0.63 -3.99
N TYR A 42 -10.51 -0.26 -3.31
CA TYR A 42 -10.62 -1.67 -3.67
C TYR A 42 -11.81 -2.00 -4.60
N ALA A 43 -12.90 -1.23 -4.54
CA ALA A 43 -14.09 -1.43 -5.38
C ALA A 43 -13.84 -1.22 -6.90
N THR A 44 -12.82 -0.44 -7.26
CA THR A 44 -12.49 -0.11 -8.66
C THR A 44 -11.31 -0.90 -9.23
N VAL A 45 -10.61 -1.67 -8.39
CA VAL A 45 -9.46 -2.50 -8.77
C VAL A 45 -9.86 -3.95 -8.92
N ALA A 46 -10.62 -4.26 -9.96
CA ALA A 46 -10.81 -5.64 -10.41
C ALA A 46 -9.49 -6.31 -10.90
N GLU A 47 -8.38 -5.56 -10.99
CA GLU A 47 -7.12 -6.02 -11.60
C GLU A 47 -5.87 -5.45 -10.88
N ARG A 48 -5.83 -5.52 -9.54
CA ARG A 48 -4.55 -5.39 -8.79
C ARG A 48 -4.37 -6.52 -7.79
N THR A 49 -4.64 -7.74 -8.23
CA THR A 49 -3.99 -8.91 -7.65
C THR A 49 -2.56 -8.92 -8.20
N GLU A 50 -1.59 -8.42 -7.43
CA GLU A 50 -0.20 -8.32 -7.89
C GLU A 50 0.45 -9.71 -8.03
N PRO A 51 1.18 -10.02 -9.11
CA PRO A 51 2.34 -10.89 -8.94
C PRO A 51 3.52 -10.37 -9.78
N SER A 52 4.57 -9.81 -9.16
CA SER A 52 5.88 -9.59 -9.81
C SER A 52 5.92 -8.75 -11.11
N GLY A 53 4.86 -8.01 -11.46
CA GLY A 53 4.67 -7.51 -12.83
C GLY A 53 4.13 -6.09 -13.00
N ALA A 54 3.84 -5.34 -11.93
CA ALA A 54 3.50 -3.93 -12.06
C ALA A 54 4.73 -3.15 -12.53
N LYS A 55 4.80 -2.86 -13.83
CA LYS A 55 5.60 -1.73 -14.32
C LYS A 55 5.17 -0.53 -13.49
N CYS A 56 6.12 0.05 -12.75
CA CYS A 56 5.97 1.40 -12.21
C CYS A 56 5.41 2.25 -13.36
N VAL A 57 4.16 2.69 -13.24
CA VAL A 57 3.58 3.58 -14.23
C VAL A 57 4.42 4.85 -14.15
N SER A 58 5.22 5.07 -15.18
CA SER A 58 6.12 6.21 -15.28
C SER A 58 5.28 7.47 -15.38
N THR A 59 4.96 8.06 -14.23
CA THR A 59 4.47 9.43 -14.14
C THR A 59 5.48 10.32 -14.87
N PRO A 60 5.05 11.20 -15.80
CA PRO A 60 5.95 12.16 -16.42
C PRO A 60 6.68 12.97 -15.34
N GLY A 61 8.00 12.78 -15.22
CA GLY A 61 8.84 13.46 -14.23
C GLY A 61 9.25 12.64 -13.00
N VAL A 62 8.72 11.42 -12.79
CA VAL A 62 9.16 10.54 -11.69
C VAL A 62 9.99 9.41 -12.29
N ARG A 63 11.31 9.41 -12.04
CA ARG A 63 12.19 8.34 -12.52
C ARG A 63 11.78 7.03 -11.86
N ALA A 64 11.38 6.05 -12.66
CA ALA A 64 11.21 4.69 -12.20
C ALA A 64 12.57 4.16 -11.73
N PHE A 65 12.66 3.74 -10.48
CA PHE A 65 13.77 2.92 -10.02
C PHE A 65 13.62 1.56 -10.71
N GLN A 66 14.51 1.25 -11.66
CA GLN A 66 14.50 -0.04 -12.33
C GLN A 66 15.40 -1.02 -11.56
N PRO A 67 14.86 -1.96 -10.77
CA PRO A 67 15.68 -3.04 -10.25
C PRO A 67 16.00 -3.97 -11.43
N GLY A 68 17.29 -4.08 -11.78
CA GLY A 68 17.76 -4.96 -12.86
C GLY A 68 18.44 -4.27 -14.05
N ALA A 69 18.70 -2.96 -14.01
CA ALA A 69 19.68 -2.38 -14.90
C ALA A 69 21.08 -2.84 -14.47
N SER A 70 21.62 -3.84 -15.16
CA SER A 70 22.99 -4.35 -15.02
C SER A 70 24.02 -3.23 -15.19
N SER A 71 24.29 -2.48 -14.13
CA SER A 71 25.57 -1.79 -13.95
C SER A 71 26.35 -2.56 -12.90
N VAL A 72 27.07 -3.57 -13.36
CA VAL A 72 28.36 -4.00 -12.82
C VAL A 72 28.89 -3.13 -11.67
N PHE A 73 28.67 -3.59 -10.45
CA PHE A 73 29.56 -3.31 -9.33
C PHE A 73 30.01 -4.66 -8.77
N SER A 74 30.86 -5.32 -9.56
CA SER A 74 31.81 -6.26 -8.97
C SER A 74 32.74 -5.46 -8.05
N ASP A 75 32.86 -5.95 -6.83
CA ASP A 75 33.96 -5.72 -5.88
C ASP A 75 33.96 -4.41 -5.06
N ALA A 76 33.28 -4.47 -3.91
CA ALA A 76 33.70 -3.76 -2.70
C ALA A 76 33.30 -4.60 -1.49
N THR A 77 34.22 -5.50 -1.14
CA THR A 77 34.36 -6.24 0.11
C THR A 77 33.46 -5.79 1.28
N ARG A 78 32.52 -6.70 1.61
CA ARG A 78 31.76 -6.88 2.86
C ARG A 78 30.36 -6.28 2.93
#